data_AF-A0A916E895-F1
#
_entry.id   AF-A0A916E895-F1
#
_cell.length_a   1.000
_cell.length_b   1.000
_cell.length_c   1.000
_cell.angle_alpha   90.00
_cell.angle_beta   90.00
_cell.angle_gamma   90.00
#
_symmetry.space_group_name_H-M   'P 1'
#
loop_
_entity.id
_entity.type
_entity.pdbx_description
1 polymer ?
#
loop_
_entity_poly.entity_id
_entity_poly.type
_entity_poly.pdbx_seq_one_letter_code
_entity_poly.pdbx_strand_id
1 'polypeptide(L)'
;MAIQEDNNRASYLAQKAEILKEIELFYLFSNQRRWSHWFPDIIYYYADVDETRKAIKKLIDEKNWNTEMTEIRKKLLELLSIKNP
;
A
#
# COMPACT_ATOMS: atom_id res chain seq x y z
N MET A 1 4.37 25.06 -15.74
CA MET A 1 4.86 25.04 -14.34
C MET A 1 4.68 23.62 -13.81
N ALA A 2 5.71 22.77 -13.92
CA ALA A 2 5.63 21.31 -13.70
C ALA A 2 5.77 20.87 -12.23
N ILE A 3 5.48 21.77 -11.28
CA ILE A 3 5.67 21.54 -9.84
C ILE A 3 4.41 20.91 -9.18
N GLN A 4 3.29 20.68 -9.89
CA GLN A 4 1.99 20.45 -9.23
C GLN A 4 1.23 19.15 -9.53
N GLU A 5 1.58 18.33 -10.52
CA GLU A 5 0.73 17.17 -10.88
C GLU A 5 0.90 15.97 -9.93
N ASP A 6 2.13 15.54 -9.65
CA ASP A 6 2.37 14.40 -8.74
C ASP A 6 2.00 14.70 -7.29
N ASN A 7 2.27 15.93 -6.84
CA ASN A 7 1.87 16.36 -5.51
C ASN A 7 0.35 16.39 -5.37
N ASN A 8 -0.38 16.76 -6.44
CA ASN A 8 -1.83 16.72 -6.47
C ASN A 8 -2.37 15.28 -6.40
N ARG A 9 -1.78 14.32 -7.13
CA ARG A 9 -2.24 12.92 -7.07
C ARG A 9 -1.99 12.28 -5.71
N ALA A 10 -0.81 12.47 -5.13
CA ALA A 10 -0.50 11.94 -3.79
C ALA A 10 -1.41 12.56 -2.72
N SER A 11 -1.59 13.89 -2.73
CA SER A 11 -2.51 14.58 -1.82
C SER A 11 -3.97 14.17 -2.03
N TYR A 12 -4.41 13.99 -3.28
CA TYR A 12 -5.75 13.50 -3.61
C TYR A 12 -6.00 12.10 -3.04
N LEU A 13 -5.03 11.18 -3.21
CA LEU A 13 -5.13 9.83 -2.66
C LEU A 13 -5.13 9.84 -1.13
N ALA A 14 -4.34 10.69 -0.50
CA ALA A 14 -4.33 10.86 0.95
C ALA A 14 -5.67 11.36 1.48
N GLN A 15 -6.25 12.40 0.87
CA GLN A 15 -7.58 12.90 1.21
C GLN A 15 -8.66 11.84 1.00
N LYS A 16 -8.58 11.09 -0.10
CA LYS A 16 -9.52 10.00 -0.38
C LYS A 16 -9.44 8.89 0.69
N ALA A 17 -8.24 8.57 1.16
CA ALA A 17 -8.05 7.60 2.25
C ALA A 17 -8.60 8.12 3.59
N GLU A 18 -8.42 9.41 3.88
CA GLU A 18 -8.98 10.06 5.07
C GLU A 18 -10.51 10.01 5.08
N ILE A 19 -11.14 10.37 3.96
CA ILE A 19 -12.60 10.29 3.80
C ILE A 19 -13.10 8.84 3.96
N LEU A 20 -12.42 7.86 3.37
CA LEU A 20 -12.80 6.44 3.51
C LEU A 20 -12.73 5.97 4.98
N LYS A 21 -11.69 6.40 5.71
CA LYS A 21 -11.54 6.10 7.14
C LYS A 21 -12.68 6.70 7.97
N GLU A 22 -13.10 7.93 7.67
CA GLU A 22 -14.24 8.56 8.35
C GLU A 22 -15.55 7.82 8.07
N ILE A 23 -15.78 7.43 6.81
CA ILE A 23 -16.94 6.61 6.42
C ILE A 23 -16.93 5.29 7.22
N GLU A 24 -15.80 4.59 7.26
CA GLU A 24 -15.69 3.32 7.96
C GLU A 24 -15.92 3.44 9.47
N LEU A 25 -15.40 4.50 10.10
CA LEU A 25 -15.48 4.68 11.54
C LEU A 25 -16.86 5.16 12.01
N PHE A 26 -17.49 6.09 11.26
CA PHE A 26 -18.69 6.79 11.72
C PHE A 26 -19.97 6.36 11.01
N TYR A 27 -19.89 5.83 9.79
CA TYR A 27 -21.06 5.61 8.94
C TYR A 27 -21.33 4.15 8.59
N LEU A 28 -20.43 3.22 8.91
CA LEU A 28 -20.65 1.78 8.68
C LEU A 28 -21.08 1.03 9.94
N PHE A 29 -22.11 0.20 9.79
CA PHE A 29 -22.51 -0.74 10.83
C PHE A 29 -21.47 -1.86 10.99
N SER A 30 -21.41 -2.46 12.19
CA SER A 30 -20.46 -3.54 12.50
C SER A 30 -20.59 -4.78 11.61
N ASN A 31 -21.76 -5.03 11.03
CA ASN A 31 -21.98 -6.12 10.06
C ASN A 31 -21.43 -5.77 8.66
N GLN A 32 -21.54 -4.51 8.22
CA GLN A 32 -21.00 -4.04 6.93
C GLN A 32 -19.48 -4.04 6.91
N ARG A 33 -18.83 -3.71 8.03
CA ARG A 33 -17.36 -3.79 8.17
C ARG A 33 -16.81 -5.23 8.07
N ARG A 34 -17.66 -6.23 8.30
CA ARG A 34 -17.31 -7.65 8.18
C ARG A 34 -17.62 -8.23 6.80
N TRP A 35 -18.14 -7.42 5.87
CA TRP A 35 -18.38 -7.87 4.50
C TRP A 35 -17.06 -7.95 3.76
N SER A 36 -16.56 -9.17 3.58
CA SER A 36 -15.34 -9.46 2.82
C SER A 36 -15.39 -8.95 1.37
N HIS A 37 -16.58 -8.76 0.81
CA HIS A 37 -16.75 -8.18 -0.52
C HIS A 37 -16.45 -6.67 -0.58
N TRP A 38 -16.64 -5.95 0.53
CA TRP A 38 -16.34 -4.51 0.63
C TRP A 38 -14.97 -4.25 1.25
N PHE A 39 -14.56 -5.09 2.21
CA PHE A 39 -13.26 -5.04 2.88
C PHE A 39 -12.61 -6.43 2.82
N PRO A 40 -11.95 -6.77 1.70
CA PRO A 40 -11.32 -8.07 1.56
C PRO A 40 -10.08 -8.16 2.46
N ASP A 41 -9.83 -9.35 3.00
CA ASP A 41 -8.63 -9.63 3.79
C ASP A 41 -7.34 -9.54 2.95
N ILE A 42 -7.44 -9.78 1.64
CA ILE A 42 -6.33 -9.77 0.67
C ILE A 42 -6.76 -8.99 -0.58
N ILE A 43 -5.95 -8.02 -1.00
CA ILE A 43 -6.15 -7.25 -2.24
C ILE A 43 -5.11 -7.69 -3.27
N TYR A 44 -5.56 -8.22 -4.40
CA TYR A 44 -4.70 -8.49 -5.56
C TYR A 44 -4.65 -7.25 -6.44
N TYR A 45 -3.44 -6.74 -6.70
CA TYR A 45 -3.23 -5.63 -7.62
C TYR A 45 -2.05 -5.91 -8.52
N TYR A 46 -2.10 -5.38 -9.75
CA TYR A 46 -0.97 -5.41 -10.66
C TYR A 46 -0.02 -4.26 -10.32
N ALA A 47 1.26 -4.59 -10.21
CA ALA A 47 2.33 -3.63 -10.00
C ALA A 47 3.42 -3.87 -11.03
N ASP A 48 4.01 -2.79 -11.57
CA ASP A 48 5.17 -2.92 -12.44
C ASP A 48 6.37 -3.43 -11.64
N VAL A 49 7.10 -4.39 -12.22
CA VAL A 49 8.21 -5.07 -11.54
C VAL A 49 9.34 -4.09 -11.20
N ASP A 50 9.64 -3.17 -12.11
CA ASP A 50 10.76 -2.23 -11.96
C ASP A 50 10.40 -1.08 -11.01
N GLU A 51 9.17 -0.57 -11.08
CA GLU A 51 8.66 0.39 -10.08
C GLU A 51 8.64 -0.22 -8.68
N THR A 52 8.19 -1.47 -8.55
CA THR A 52 8.17 -2.19 -7.27
C THR A 52 9.58 -2.35 -6.70
N ARG A 53 10.56 -2.74 -7.52
CA ARG A 53 11.97 -2.83 -7.10
C ARG A 53 12.52 -1.50 -6.62
N LYS A 54 12.22 -0.39 -7.30
CA LYS A 54 12.65 0.97 -6.90
C LYS A 54 12.05 1.36 -5.56
N ALA A 55 10.75 1.12 -5.38
CA ALA A 55 10.05 1.43 -4.13
C ALA A 55 10.61 0.64 -2.94
N ILE A 56 10.86 -0.66 -3.12
CA ILE A 56 11.44 -1.52 -2.07
C ILE A 56 12.84 -1.03 -1.68
N LYS A 57 13.71 -0.73 -2.66
CA LYS A 57 15.05 -0.17 -2.38
C LYS A 57 14.98 1.12 -1.57
N LYS A 58 14.10 2.04 -1.96
CA LYS A 58 13.87 3.29 -1.22
C LYS A 58 13.43 3.04 0.23
N LEU A 59 12.52 2.09 0.45
CA LEU A 59 12.06 1.73 1.80
C LEU A 59 13.17 1.12 2.67
N ILE A 60 14.08 0.33 2.07
CA ILE A 60 15.25 -0.24 2.73
C ILE A 60 16.22 0.87 3.12
N ASP A 61 16.53 1.78 2.18
CA ASP A 61 17.45 2.90 2.41
C ASP A 61 16.95 3.84 3.52
N GLU A 62 15.63 4.07 3.58
CA GLU A 62 14.97 4.87 4.61
C GLU A 62 14.81 4.14 5.97
N LYS A 63 15.26 2.88 6.08
CA LYS A 63 15.05 2.01 7.26
C LYS A 63 13.58 1.82 7.66
N ASN A 64 12.66 2.08 6.74
CA ASN A 64 11.21 1.96 6.91
C ASN A 64 10.67 0.59 6.47
N TRP A 65 11.54 -0.31 6.04
CA TRP A 65 11.20 -1.69 5.71
C TRP A 65 10.91 -2.50 6.99
N ASN A 66 9.70 -2.36 7.54
CA ASN A 66 9.26 -3.09 8.74
C ASN A 66 9.36 -4.62 8.50
N THR A 67 9.76 -5.38 9.52
CA THR A 67 9.98 -6.83 9.49
C THR A 67 8.76 -7.68 9.88
N GLU A 68 7.67 -7.10 10.40
CA GLU A 68 6.57 -7.89 10.99
C GLU A 68 5.82 -8.84 10.04
N MET A 69 5.83 -8.61 8.72
CA MET A 69 5.14 -9.47 7.72
C MET A 69 6.11 -10.35 6.93
N THR A 70 6.82 -11.24 7.64
CA THR A 70 8.04 -11.89 7.15
C THR A 70 7.85 -12.80 5.93
N GLU A 71 6.85 -13.68 5.89
CA GLU A 71 6.75 -14.71 4.84
C GLU A 71 6.37 -14.17 3.47
N ILE A 72 5.34 -13.32 3.40
CA ILE A 72 4.88 -12.72 2.14
C ILE A 72 5.98 -11.80 1.57
N ARG A 73 6.67 -11.05 2.45
CA ARG A 73 7.80 -10.20 2.04
C ARG A 73 8.98 -11.01 1.53
N LYS A 74 9.34 -12.12 2.17
CA LYS A 74 10.40 -13.02 1.68
C LYS A 74 10.08 -13.54 0.28
N LYS A 75 8.86 -14.05 0.07
CA LYS A 75 8.37 -14.49 -1.24
C LYS A 75 8.42 -13.36 -2.28
N LEU A 76 8.06 -12.13 -1.90
CA LEU A 76 8.15 -10.97 -2.78
C LEU A 76 9.60 -10.64 -3.17
N LEU A 77 10.54 -10.65 -2.22
CA LEU A 77 11.95 -10.39 -2.50
C LEU A 77 12.56 -11.47 -3.41
N GLU A 78 12.20 -12.74 -3.17
CA GLU A 78 12.57 -13.87 -4.04
C GLU A 78 12.03 -13.68 -5.47
N LEU A 79 10.74 -13.39 -5.63
CA LEU A 79 10.10 -13.13 -6.93
C LEU A 79 10.77 -11.96 -7.67
N LEU A 80 11.15 -10.91 -6.95
CA LEU A 80 11.79 -9.73 -7.51
C LEU A 80 13.31 -9.90 -7.72
N SER A 81 13.89 -11.02 -7.29
CA SER A 81 15.33 -11.31 -7.31
C SER A 81 16.16 -10.25 -6.57
N ILE A 82 15.62 -9.70 -5.48
CA ILE A 82 16.33 -8.76 -4.60
C ILE A 82 17.07 -9.61 -3.55
N LYS A 83 18.40 -9.51 -3.50
CA LYS A 83 19.18 -10.15 -2.43
C LYS A 83 18.72 -9.59 -1.08
N ASN A 84 18.53 -10.46 -0.08
CA ASN A 84 18.09 -10.08 1.26
C ASN A 84 18.88 -8.83 1.72
N PRO A 85 18.20 -7.69 1.95
CA PRO A 85 18.82 -6.49 2.47
C PRO A 85 19.28 -6.65 3.93
#